data_AF-D1PVG6-F1
#
_entry.id   AF-D1PVG6-F1
#
_cell.length_a   1.000
_cell.length_b   1.000
_cell.length_c   1.000
_cell.angle_alpha   90.00
_cell.angle_beta   90.00
_cell.angle_gamma   90.00
#
_symmetry.space_group_name_H-M   'P 1'
#
loop_
_entity.id
_entity.type
_entity.pdbx_description
1 polymer ?
#
loop_
_entity_poly.entity_id
_entity_poly.type
_entity_poly.pdbx_seq_one_letter_code
_entity_poly.pdbx_strand_id
1 'polypeptide(L)'
;MDATYWGRSWGVLLALDEHSGFPLYLAFIENDTASDYEAAIRSIEERGYTISGIIIDGKKGLFALFSDYRIQMCQVHMKQIIRRYLTQNPRIKAARELKDLLDTLTISSGRDFKANYAQWKEKWKDTLASTLC
;
A
#
# COMPACT_ATOMS: atom_id res chain seq x y z
N MET A 1 -8.18 -4.45 2.17
CA MET A 1 -9.30 -3.51 2.29
C MET A 1 -8.92 -2.24 1.56
N ASP A 2 -9.82 -1.71 0.74
CA ASP A 2 -9.60 -0.47 0.01
C ASP A 2 -10.92 0.27 -0.20
N ALA A 3 -10.84 1.59 -0.26
CA ALA A 3 -11.97 2.47 -0.48
C ALA A 3 -11.84 3.18 -1.82
N THR A 4 -12.82 2.99 -2.71
CA THR A 4 -12.85 3.67 -4.02
C THR A 4 -13.99 4.68 -4.06
N TYR A 5 -13.68 5.93 -4.43
CA TYR A 5 -14.64 7.05 -4.42
C TYR A 5 -15.07 7.49 -5.82
N TRP A 6 -16.35 7.87 -5.93
CA TRP A 6 -16.91 8.53 -7.10
C TRP A 6 -17.33 9.96 -6.73
N GLY A 7 -16.53 10.93 -7.18
CA GLY A 7 -16.72 12.32 -6.80
C GLY A 7 -16.38 12.58 -5.33
N ARG A 8 -17.15 13.44 -4.66
CA ARG A 8 -16.93 13.81 -3.25
C ARG A 8 -18.06 13.34 -2.32
N SER A 9 -19.02 12.57 -2.84
CA SER A 9 -20.27 12.25 -2.13
C SER A 9 -20.36 10.81 -1.66
N TRP A 10 -19.71 9.85 -2.33
CA TRP A 10 -19.76 8.45 -1.93
C TRP A 10 -18.63 7.61 -2.50
N GLY A 11 -18.43 6.45 -1.90
CA GLY A 11 -17.50 5.42 -2.32
C GLY A 11 -17.93 4.02 -1.89
N VAL A 12 -17.10 3.05 -2.21
CA VAL A 12 -17.26 1.64 -1.81
C VAL A 12 -16.03 1.21 -1.03
N LEU A 13 -16.26 0.70 0.19
CA LEU A 13 -15.27 -0.05 0.96
C LEU A 13 -15.41 -1.53 0.63
N LEU A 14 -14.30 -2.14 0.20
CA LEU A 14 -14.24 -3.56 -0.15
C LEU A 14 -13.14 -4.25 0.65
N ALA A 15 -13.50 -5.36 1.30
CA ALA A 15 -12.55 -6.32 1.86
C ALA A 15 -12.64 -7.62 1.07
N LEU A 16 -11.51 -8.07 0.53
CA LEU A 16 -11.39 -9.34 -0.18
C LEU A 16 -10.65 -10.34 0.71
N ASP A 17 -11.00 -11.61 0.59
CA ASP A 17 -10.13 -12.69 1.01
C ASP A 17 -8.99 -12.83 0.01
N GLU A 18 -7.75 -12.77 0.48
CA GLU A 18 -6.55 -12.84 -0.37
C GLU A 18 -6.43 -14.19 -1.09
N HIS A 19 -6.86 -15.28 -0.45
CA HIS A 19 -6.68 -16.63 -1.00
C HIS A 19 -7.67 -16.96 -2.10
N SER A 20 -8.96 -16.68 -1.86
CA SER A 20 -10.02 -17.00 -2.82
C SER A 20 -10.35 -15.85 -3.77
N GLY A 21 -9.97 -14.62 -3.44
CA GLY A 21 -10.36 -13.42 -4.18
C GLY A 21 -11.84 -13.03 -3.99
N PHE A 22 -12.60 -13.74 -3.16
CA PHE A 22 -14.00 -13.43 -2.93
C PHE A 22 -14.18 -12.25 -1.97
N PRO A 23 -15.21 -11.41 -2.17
CA PRO A 23 -15.56 -10.36 -1.22
C PRO A 23 -15.95 -10.94 0.14
N LEU A 24 -15.20 -10.54 1.16
CA LEU A 24 -15.60 -10.76 2.55
C LEU A 24 -16.51 -9.65 3.03
N TYR A 25 -16.31 -8.40 2.61
CA TYR A 25 -17.14 -7.28 3.05
C TYR A 25 -17.29 -6.25 1.93
N LEU A 26 -18.49 -5.69 1.80
CA LEU A 26 -18.78 -4.58 0.89
C LEU A 26 -19.75 -3.62 1.58
N ALA A 27 -19.40 -2.33 1.58
CA ALA A 27 -20.29 -1.27 2.03
C ALA A 27 -20.17 -0.05 1.13
N PHE A 28 -21.30 0.63 0.92
CA PHE A 28 -21.31 1.99 0.39
C PHE A 28 -21.04 2.94 1.55
N ILE A 29 -20.08 3.84 1.37
CA ILE A 29 -19.63 4.77 2.40
C ILE A 29 -19.66 6.20 1.86
N GLU A 30 -20.08 7.15 2.67
CA GLU A 30 -20.05 8.58 2.31
C GLU A 30 -18.67 9.18 2.57
N ASN A 31 -18.01 8.71 3.63
CA ASN A 31 -16.72 9.18 4.10
C ASN A 31 -15.79 7.99 4.31
N ASP A 32 -14.48 8.21 4.26
CA ASP A 32 -13.47 7.17 4.50
C ASP A 32 -13.06 7.32 5.96
N THR A 33 -13.78 6.72 6.90
CA THR A 33 -13.55 6.90 8.34
C THR A 33 -12.96 5.66 8.97
N ALA A 34 -12.30 5.80 10.12
CA ALA A 34 -11.80 4.66 10.90
C ALA A 34 -12.91 3.65 11.23
N SER A 35 -14.10 4.16 11.60
CA SER A 35 -15.26 3.34 11.95
C SER A 35 -15.75 2.46 10.80
N ASP A 36 -15.59 2.87 9.54
CA ASP A 36 -15.97 2.04 8.40
C ASP A 36 -15.11 0.77 8.33
N TYR A 37 -13.81 0.89 8.63
CA TYR A 37 -12.91 -0.26 8.66
C TYR A 37 -13.17 -1.14 9.88
N GLU A 38 -13.44 -0.56 11.05
CA GLU A 38 -13.81 -1.31 12.25
C GLU A 38 -15.09 -2.13 12.03
N ALA A 39 -16.11 -1.53 11.39
CA ALA A 39 -17.34 -2.22 11.05
C ALA A 39 -17.10 -3.39 10.08
N ALA A 40 -16.21 -3.22 9.10
CA ALA A 40 -15.83 -4.29 8.19
C ALA A 40 -15.11 -5.44 8.90
N ILE A 41 -14.11 -5.13 9.74
CA ILE A 41 -13.35 -6.13 10.50
C ILE A 41 -14.29 -6.90 11.45
N ARG A 42 -15.09 -6.18 12.25
CA ARG A 42 -16.06 -6.79 13.16
C ARG A 42 -17.03 -7.70 12.42
N SER A 43 -17.58 -7.25 11.30
CA SER A 43 -18.51 -8.06 10.49
C SER A 43 -17.86 -9.34 9.93
N ILE A 44 -16.57 -9.29 9.57
CA ILE A 44 -15.82 -10.45 9.11
C ILE A 44 -15.63 -11.45 10.26
N GLU A 45 -15.22 -10.98 11.44
CA GLU A 45 -15.01 -11.83 12.61
C GLU A 45 -16.32 -12.45 13.13
N GLU A 46 -17.41 -11.67 13.19
CA GLU A 46 -18.75 -12.14 13.60
C GLU A 46 -19.28 -13.28 12.72
N ARG A 47 -18.84 -13.37 11.46
CA ARG A 47 -19.16 -14.48 10.56
C ARG A 47 -18.23 -15.69 10.69
N GLY A 48 -17.33 -15.68 11.68
CA GLY A 48 -16.47 -16.81 12.03
C GLY A 48 -15.13 -16.85 11.31
N TYR A 49 -14.73 -15.79 10.60
CA TYR A 49 -13.41 -15.72 9.97
C TYR A 49 -12.33 -15.37 11.00
N THR A 50 -11.16 -16.01 10.88
CA THR A 50 -9.96 -15.60 11.63
C THR A 50 -9.07 -14.75 10.75
N ILE A 51 -8.84 -13.50 11.14
CA ILE A 51 -8.03 -12.55 10.38
C ILE A 51 -6.54 -12.78 10.69
N SER A 52 -5.80 -13.33 9.74
CA SER A 52 -4.35 -13.57 9.89
C SER A 52 -3.49 -12.32 9.65
N GLY A 53 -4.05 -11.33 8.95
CA GLY A 53 -3.41 -10.06 8.64
C GLY A 53 -4.33 -9.16 7.83
N ILE A 54 -4.00 -7.87 7.79
CA ILE A 54 -4.80 -6.84 7.15
C ILE A 54 -3.89 -6.06 6.19
N ILE A 55 -4.30 -6.00 4.93
CA ILE A 55 -3.67 -5.14 3.93
C ILE A 55 -4.58 -3.94 3.70
N ILE A 56 -4.09 -2.73 3.96
CA ILE A 56 -4.83 -1.48 3.81
C ILE A 56 -4.04 -0.48 2.95
N ASP A 57 -4.65 0.66 2.64
CA ASP A 57 -3.95 1.80 2.07
C ASP A 57 -2.92 2.40 3.06
N GLY A 58 -2.30 3.52 2.69
CA GLY A 58 -1.27 4.19 3.49
C GLY A 58 -1.79 5.01 4.67
N LYS A 59 -3.05 4.85 5.09
CA LYS A 59 -3.69 5.76 6.06
C LYS A 59 -3.18 5.51 7.47
N LYS A 60 -2.33 6.43 7.95
CA LYS A 60 -1.64 6.35 9.25
C LYS A 60 -2.54 5.99 10.43
N GLY A 61 -3.75 6.54 10.49
CA GLY A 61 -4.69 6.27 11.59
C GLY A 61 -5.09 4.79 11.70
N LEU A 62 -5.19 4.09 10.58
CA LEU A 62 -5.58 2.68 10.55
C LEU A 62 -4.47 1.74 11.05
N PHE A 63 -3.20 2.12 10.87
CA PHE A 63 -2.07 1.34 11.41
C PHE A 63 -2.06 1.32 12.94
N ALA A 64 -2.41 2.44 13.57
CA ALA A 64 -2.53 2.51 15.02
C ALA A 64 -3.77 1.74 15.49
N LEU A 65 -4.89 1.93 14.81
CA LEU A 65 -6.18 1.31 15.14
C LEU A 65 -6.13 -0.22 15.10
N PHE A 66 -5.47 -0.80 14.09
CA PHE A 66 -5.37 -2.24 13.91
C PHE A 66 -3.99 -2.79 14.29
N SER A 67 -3.32 -2.17 15.27
CA SER A 67 -1.98 -2.56 15.71
C SER A 67 -1.91 -3.95 16.35
N ASP A 68 -3.04 -4.47 16.83
CA ASP A 68 -3.15 -5.85 17.33
C ASP A 68 -3.12 -6.90 16.21
N TYR A 69 -3.34 -6.49 14.95
CA TYR A 69 -3.26 -7.36 13.78
C TYR A 69 -1.90 -7.25 13.10
N ARG A 70 -1.55 -8.28 12.32
CA ARG A 70 -0.47 -8.15 11.33
C ARG A 70 -0.93 -7.24 10.20
N ILE A 71 -0.64 -5.95 10.33
CA ILE A 71 -1.03 -4.93 9.36
C ILE A 71 0.11 -4.60 8.39
N GLN A 72 -0.25 -4.44 7.12
CA GLN A 72 0.67 -4.07 6.06
C GLN A 72 0.04 -3.02 5.13
N MET A 73 0.88 -2.08 4.68
CA MET A 73 0.51 -1.20 3.57
C MET A 73 0.48 -1.96 2.24
N CYS A 74 -0.59 -1.79 1.48
CA CYS A 74 -0.72 -2.29 0.12
C CYS A 74 0.46 -1.82 -0.74
N GLN A 75 1.19 -2.77 -1.31
CA GLN A 75 2.36 -2.51 -2.13
C GLN A 75 2.02 -1.78 -3.44
N VAL A 76 0.81 -1.97 -3.97
CA VAL A 76 0.32 -1.23 -5.15
C VAL A 76 0.16 0.26 -4.80
N HIS A 77 -0.44 0.58 -3.65
CA HIS A 77 -0.54 1.95 -3.15
C HIS A 77 0.83 2.54 -2.81
N MET A 78 1.72 1.76 -2.20
CA MET A 78 3.11 2.18 -1.94
C MET A 78 3.82 2.58 -3.23
N LYS A 79 3.71 1.75 -4.28
CA LYS A 79 4.26 2.05 -5.61
C LYS A 79 3.68 3.33 -6.18
N GLN A 80 2.35 3.55 -6.07
CA GLN A 80 1.72 4.78 -6.53
C GLN A 80 2.24 6.02 -5.81
N ILE A 81 2.42 5.96 -4.49
CA ILE A 81 2.97 7.08 -3.71
C ILE A 81 4.37 7.42 -4.21
N ILE A 82 5.25 6.43 -4.35
CA ILE A 82 6.62 6.67 -4.79
C ILE A 82 6.64 7.20 -6.23
N ARG A 83 5.76 6.70 -7.10
CA ARG A 83 5.55 7.21 -8.47
C ARG A 83 5.00 8.63 -8.55
N ARG A 84 4.47 9.22 -7.48
CA ARG A 84 4.12 10.66 -7.46
C ARG A 84 5.36 11.53 -7.27
N TYR A 85 6.39 11.01 -6.61
CA TYR A 85 7.68 11.70 -6.42
C TYR A 85 8.65 11.43 -7.57
N LEU A 86 8.45 10.34 -8.32
CA LEU A 86 9.18 10.07 -9.56
C LEU A 86 8.38 10.60 -10.76
N THR A 87 9.06 11.26 -11.69
CA THR A 87 8.42 11.57 -12.98
C THR A 87 8.06 10.27 -13.72
N GLN A 88 6.94 10.25 -14.45
CA GLN A 88 6.51 9.04 -15.18
C GLN A 88 7.58 8.54 -16.17
N ASN A 89 8.30 9.51 -16.77
CA ASN A 89 9.41 9.31 -17.70
C ASN A 89 10.68 9.99 -17.16
N PRO A 90 11.38 9.37 -16.19
CA PRO A 90 12.58 9.96 -15.62
C PRO A 90 13.69 10.02 -16.66
N ARG A 91 14.29 11.20 -16.83
CA ARG A 91 15.45 11.39 -17.73
C ARG A 91 16.74 10.86 -17.09
N ILE A 92 16.88 11.03 -15.78
CA ILE A 92 18.07 10.63 -15.02
C ILE A 92 18.05 9.11 -14.82
N LYS A 93 19.19 8.46 -15.09
CA LYS A 93 19.35 7.00 -14.99
C LYS A 93 19.08 6.47 -13.57
N ALA A 94 19.49 7.18 -12.53
CA ALA A 94 19.18 6.84 -11.14
C ALA A 94 17.68 6.66 -10.89
N ALA A 95 16.86 7.58 -11.37
CA ALA A 95 15.41 7.54 -11.20
C ALA A 95 14.74 6.46 -12.06
N ARG A 96 15.28 6.15 -13.24
CA ARG A 96 14.84 5.01 -14.06
C ARG A 96 15.08 3.68 -13.35
N GLU A 97 16.30 3.48 -12.86
CA GLU A 97 16.64 2.24 -12.13
C GLU A 97 15.84 2.10 -10.83
N LEU A 98 15.52 3.21 -10.15
CA LEU A 98 14.61 3.17 -9.00
C LEU A 98 13.20 2.76 -9.41
N LYS A 99 12.69 3.28 -10.52
CA LYS A 99 11.39 2.88 -11.07
C LYS A 99 11.36 1.39 -11.39
N ASP A 100 12.40 0.88 -12.06
CA ASP A 100 12.53 -0.55 -12.38
C ASP A 100 12.57 -1.42 -11.10
N LEU A 101 13.28 -0.96 -10.07
CA LEU A 101 13.29 -1.63 -8.76
C LEU A 101 11.88 -1.66 -8.14
N LEU A 102 11.15 -0.54 -8.15
CA LEU A 102 9.78 -0.45 -7.63
C LEU A 102 8.79 -1.34 -8.39
N ASP A 103 9.05 -1.61 -9.67
CA ASP A 103 8.24 -2.53 -10.46
C ASP A 103 8.34 -3.98 -9.94
N THR A 104 9.40 -4.32 -9.20
CA THR A 104 9.59 -5.63 -8.56
C THR A 104 8.95 -5.76 -7.17
N LEU A 105 8.39 -4.67 -6.60
CA LEU A 105 7.95 -4.62 -5.20
C LEU A 105 6.91 -5.69 -4.82
N THR A 106 6.03 -6.07 -5.75
CA THR A 106 4.95 -7.03 -5.51
C THR A 106 5.33 -8.49 -5.76
N ILE A 107 6.52 -8.75 -6.32
CA ILE A 107 6.96 -10.10 -6.72
C ILE A 107 8.28 -10.52 -6.08
N SER A 108 9.00 -9.59 -5.45
CA SER A 108 10.26 -9.84 -4.76
C SER A 108 10.05 -10.14 -3.28
N SER A 109 10.96 -10.92 -2.70
CA SER A 109 10.97 -11.07 -1.24
C SER A 109 11.37 -9.76 -0.58
N GLY A 110 10.89 -9.52 0.65
CA GLY A 110 11.28 -8.33 1.41
C GLY A 110 12.79 -8.26 1.68
N ARG A 111 13.49 -9.40 1.69
CA ARG A 111 14.96 -9.46 1.81
C ARG A 111 15.63 -8.96 0.53
N ASP A 112 15.24 -9.51 -0.60
CA ASP A 112 15.87 -9.20 -1.89
C ASP A 112 15.60 -7.75 -2.30
N PHE A 113 14.37 -7.27 -2.07
CA PHE A 113 14.03 -5.87 -2.32
C PHE A 113 14.92 -4.92 -1.52
N LYS A 114 15.12 -5.18 -0.22
CA LYS A 114 16.00 -4.38 0.65
C LYS A 114 17.46 -4.42 0.19
N ALA A 115 17.95 -5.60 -0.20
CA ALA A 115 19.32 -5.76 -0.71
C ALA A 115 19.52 -4.98 -2.02
N ASN A 116 18.60 -5.12 -2.98
CA ASN A 116 18.65 -4.42 -4.26
C ASN A 116 18.51 -2.90 -4.08
N TYR A 117 17.66 -2.45 -3.16
CA TYR A 117 17.53 -1.04 -2.81
C TYR A 117 18.81 -0.47 -2.20
N ALA A 118 19.47 -1.21 -1.31
CA ALA A 118 20.75 -0.80 -0.74
C ALA A 118 21.84 -0.68 -1.81
N GLN A 119 21.91 -1.63 -2.75
CA GLN A 119 22.84 -1.58 -3.88
C GLN A 119 22.56 -0.39 -4.80
N TRP A 120 21.29 -0.11 -5.12
CA TRP A 120 20.89 1.07 -5.89
C TRP A 120 21.32 2.36 -5.18
N LYS A 121 21.08 2.46 -3.86
CA LYS A 121 21.43 3.64 -3.07
C LYS A 121 22.94 3.89 -3.05
N GLU A 122 23.74 2.83 -2.89
CA GLU A 122 25.20 2.92 -2.93
C GLU A 122 25.70 3.32 -4.31
N LYS A 123 25.19 2.69 -5.37
CA LYS A 123 25.56 2.98 -6.77
C LYS A 123 25.29 4.45 -7.14
N TRP A 124 24.21 5.03 -6.64
CA TRP A 124 23.77 6.39 -6.99
C TRP A 124 24.06 7.43 -5.90
N LYS A 125 24.86 7.12 -4.89
CA LYS A 125 25.13 8.00 -3.74
C LYS A 125 25.57 9.41 -4.14
N ASP A 126 26.43 9.53 -5.16
CA ASP A 126 26.94 10.83 -5.62
C ASP A 126 25.85 11.65 -6.32
N THR A 127 24.99 11.00 -7.08
CA THR A 127 23.80 11.63 -7.70
C THR A 127 22.80 12.08 -6.64
N LEU A 128 22.64 11.31 -5.56
CA LEU A 128 21.78 11.67 -4.44
C LEU A 128 22.35 12.84 -3.64
N ALA A 129 23.67 12.90 -3.47
CA ALA A 129 24.37 13.99 -2.77
C ALA A 129 24.36 15.30 -3.58
N SER A 130 24.45 15.23 -4.91
CA SER A 130 24.48 16.41 -5.78
C SER A 130 23.13 17.14 -5.92
N THR A 131 22.04 16.61 -5.36
CA THR A 131 20.68 17.18 -5.47
C THR A 131 20.29 18.05 -4.25
N LEU A 132 21.26 18.40 -3.39
CA LEU A 132 21.10 19.30 -2.24
C LEU A 132 21.62 20.73 -2.49
N CYS A 133 21.56 21.20 -3.75
CA CYS A 133 21.85 22.59 -4.12
C CYS A 133 20.62 23.24 -4.75
#